data_AF-A0A2Y9QNP9-F1
#
_entry.id   AF-A0A2Y9QNP9-F1
#
_cell.length_a   1.000
_cell.length_b   1.000
_cell.length_c   1.000
_cell.angle_alpha   90.00
_cell.angle_beta   90.00
_cell.angle_gamma   90.00
#
_symmetry.space_group_name_H-M   'P 1'
#
loop_
_entity.id
_entity.type
_entity.pdbx_description
1 polymer ?
#
loop_
_entity_poly.entity_id
_entity_poly.type
_entity_poly.pdbx_seq_one_letter_code
_entity_poly.pdbx_strand_id
1 'polypeptide(L)'
;MMWKKSFLVFLFSLSIQNAVLDDDRTKKTDECPSPRLSSQTTVVTKGQNVSLICSIEKKSQTIMYYFYQGDKYLRTKDNGESNIFNLRISEARDLGPYKCKVQDSISSVYRCSKYSPDFNFTLLDPVATPVLNISVIQTEAGLYITLRCISPNGSLPINYTFFEKNAAISPAISKDVRQPAEFNFTKKSTQGDEEYRCEAKNRLLNNAKYSQYSPIPLTDGDGCALCLQLLPVGLLLVLKVIALIPACWILPKYKARKAMRDNVPEDYGHTPMEVGEYEK
;
A
#
# COMPACT_ATOMS: atom_id res chain seq x y z
N MET A 1 106.14 -31.52 -58.42
CA MET A 1 105.00 -32.40 -58.05
C MET A 1 103.84 -31.47 -57.70
N MET A 2 102.92 -31.19 -58.65
CA MET A 2 101.56 -31.78 -58.70
C MET A 2 100.86 -31.70 -57.34
N TRP A 3 99.69 -31.06 -57.13
CA TRP A 3 98.52 -30.93 -58.00
C TRP A 3 97.55 -29.85 -57.46
N LYS A 4 96.72 -29.30 -58.35
CA LYS A 4 95.56 -28.43 -58.08
C LYS A 4 94.54 -29.08 -57.16
N LYS A 5 93.74 -28.27 -56.44
CA LYS A 5 92.27 -28.18 -56.60
C LYS A 5 91.72 -26.97 -55.83
N SER A 6 90.96 -26.16 -56.57
CA SER A 6 90.15 -25.04 -56.08
C SER A 6 88.80 -25.58 -55.59
N PHE A 7 88.33 -25.11 -54.44
CA PHE A 7 86.91 -25.13 -54.06
C PHE A 7 86.63 -23.91 -53.16
N LEU A 8 85.87 -22.96 -53.70
CA LEU A 8 85.09 -21.96 -52.95
C LEU A 8 84.06 -22.68 -52.09
N VAL A 9 83.85 -22.30 -50.82
CA VAL A 9 82.53 -22.27 -50.14
C VAL A 9 82.61 -21.44 -48.84
N PHE A 10 81.79 -20.38 -48.84
CA PHE A 10 81.07 -19.69 -47.74
C PHE A 10 81.69 -19.48 -46.35
N LEU A 11 81.87 -18.19 -46.04
CA LEU A 11 81.88 -17.61 -44.70
C LEU A 11 80.47 -17.73 -44.10
N PHE A 12 80.31 -18.55 -43.05
CA PHE A 12 79.23 -18.38 -42.09
C PHE A 12 79.86 -18.11 -40.72
N SER A 13 79.80 -16.85 -40.31
CA SER A 13 80.12 -16.40 -38.96
C SER A 13 79.20 -17.10 -37.96
N LEU A 14 79.76 -17.98 -37.14
CA LEU A 14 79.09 -18.50 -35.95
C LEU A 14 78.96 -17.37 -34.93
N SER A 15 77.87 -16.63 -35.04
CA SER A 15 77.43 -15.70 -34.01
C SER A 15 76.99 -16.54 -32.80
N ILE A 16 77.81 -16.59 -31.75
CA ILE A 16 77.36 -17.10 -30.45
C ILE A 16 76.35 -16.07 -29.92
N GLN A 17 75.07 -16.27 -30.22
CA GLN A 17 74.01 -15.56 -29.52
C GLN A 17 73.94 -16.17 -28.13
N ASN A 18 74.41 -15.43 -27.13
CA ASN A 18 74.02 -15.67 -25.76
C ASN A 18 72.50 -15.55 -25.71
N ALA A 19 71.81 -16.70 -25.64
CA ALA A 19 70.43 -16.72 -25.23
C ALA A 19 70.42 -16.20 -23.80
N VAL A 20 70.08 -14.91 -23.65
CA VAL A 20 69.39 -14.46 -22.44
C VAL A 20 68.23 -15.45 -22.31
N LEU A 21 68.26 -16.29 -21.29
CA LEU A 21 67.04 -16.89 -20.76
C LEU A 21 66.19 -15.69 -20.40
N ASP A 22 65.34 -15.29 -21.35
CA ASP A 22 64.25 -14.37 -21.12
C ASP A 22 63.36 -15.13 -20.15
N ASP A 23 63.61 -14.89 -18.86
CA ASP A 23 62.72 -15.25 -17.77
C ASP A 23 61.47 -14.42 -17.98
N ASP A 24 60.67 -14.78 -19.00
CA ASP A 24 59.24 -14.51 -19.04
C ASP A 24 58.55 -15.41 -18.02
N ARG A 25 59.08 -15.38 -16.79
CA ARG A 25 58.30 -15.59 -15.60
C ARG A 25 57.44 -14.36 -15.50
N THR A 26 56.36 -14.39 -16.28
CA THR A 26 55.06 -13.76 -15.99
C THR A 26 55.18 -12.89 -14.76
N LYS A 27 55.43 -11.59 -14.99
CA LYS A 27 55.36 -10.57 -13.96
C LYS A 27 53.90 -10.51 -13.52
N LYS A 28 53.46 -11.52 -12.77
CA LYS A 28 52.21 -11.56 -12.03
C LYS A 28 52.34 -10.38 -11.10
N THR A 29 51.76 -9.27 -11.51
CA THR A 29 51.74 -8.06 -10.69
C THR A 29 51.07 -8.51 -9.40
N ASP A 30 51.84 -8.51 -8.31
CA ASP A 30 51.44 -8.89 -6.95
C ASP A 30 50.45 -7.86 -6.40
N GLU A 31 49.34 -7.67 -7.11
CA GLU A 31 48.33 -6.71 -6.78
C GLU A 31 47.33 -7.36 -5.83
N CYS A 32 47.16 -6.70 -4.69
CA CYS A 32 46.26 -7.16 -3.64
C CYS A 32 44.84 -7.38 -4.14
N PRO A 33 44.20 -8.50 -3.73
CA PRO A 33 42.82 -8.79 -4.11
C PRO A 33 41.92 -7.67 -3.62
N SER A 34 41.16 -7.08 -4.55
CA SER A 34 40.18 -6.05 -4.26
C SER A 34 38.84 -6.73 -3.96
N PRO A 35 38.33 -6.67 -2.71
CA PRO A 35 37.07 -7.29 -2.38
C PRO A 35 35.87 -6.46 -2.83
N ARG A 36 34.78 -7.14 -3.18
CA ARG A 36 33.48 -6.55 -3.49
C ARG A 36 32.45 -7.07 -2.49
N LEU A 37 31.71 -6.14 -1.88
CA LEU A 37 30.58 -6.45 -1.02
C LEU A 37 29.28 -6.24 -1.79
N SER A 38 28.40 -7.23 -1.80
CA SER A 38 27.12 -7.19 -2.52
C SER A 38 26.00 -7.85 -1.73
N SER A 39 24.76 -7.53 -2.08
CA SER A 39 23.57 -8.22 -1.56
C SER A 39 22.60 -8.49 -2.70
N GLN A 40 21.67 -9.41 -2.49
CA GLN A 40 20.58 -9.67 -3.44
C GLN A 40 19.66 -8.45 -3.60
N THR A 41 19.57 -7.59 -2.58
CA THR A 41 18.80 -6.35 -2.62
C THR A 41 19.56 -5.22 -1.93
N THR A 42 19.42 -4.01 -2.43
CA THR A 42 19.86 -2.78 -1.74
C THR A 42 18.71 -2.12 -0.98
N VAL A 43 17.47 -2.58 -1.19
CA VAL A 43 16.25 -2.05 -0.59
C VAL A 43 15.71 -3.05 0.43
N VAL A 44 15.40 -2.56 1.63
CA VAL A 44 14.98 -3.40 2.76
C VAL A 44 13.79 -2.82 3.51
N THR A 45 13.05 -3.68 4.21
CA THR A 45 12.01 -3.28 5.15
C THR A 45 12.45 -3.54 6.60
N LYS A 46 11.78 -2.88 7.55
CA LYS A 46 12.03 -3.11 8.98
C LYS A 46 11.74 -4.57 9.35
N GLY A 47 12.68 -5.21 10.03
CA GLY A 47 12.64 -6.61 10.45
C GLY A 47 13.17 -7.60 9.41
N GLN A 48 13.59 -7.16 8.22
CA GLN A 48 14.05 -8.03 7.16
C GLN A 48 15.42 -8.66 7.48
N ASN A 49 15.54 -9.95 7.22
CA ASN A 49 16.83 -10.65 7.22
C ASN A 49 17.47 -10.51 5.83
N VAL A 50 18.73 -10.11 5.80
CA VAL A 50 19.51 -9.91 4.58
C VAL A 50 20.86 -10.60 4.67
N SER A 51 21.45 -10.86 3.51
CA SER A 51 22.79 -11.41 3.40
C SER A 51 23.68 -10.47 2.59
N LEU A 52 24.89 -10.23 3.10
CA LEU A 52 25.95 -9.55 2.38
C LEU A 52 27.03 -10.57 2.00
N ILE A 53 27.41 -10.59 0.74
CA ILE A 53 28.39 -11.49 0.17
C ILE A 53 29.64 -10.67 -0.11
N CYS A 54 30.73 -11.01 0.55
CA CYS A 54 32.05 -10.48 0.20
C CYS A 54 32.75 -11.47 -0.72
N SER A 55 33.14 -11.03 -1.91
CA SER A 55 33.83 -11.85 -2.90
C SER A 55 35.07 -11.14 -3.44
N ILE A 56 35.95 -11.91 -4.05
CA ILE A 56 37.17 -11.46 -4.72
C ILE A 56 37.20 -12.02 -6.15
N GLU A 57 37.79 -11.28 -7.09
CA GLU A 57 37.89 -11.74 -8.48
C GLU A 57 38.98 -12.82 -8.66
N LYS A 58 40.09 -12.67 -7.95
CA LYS A 58 41.22 -13.62 -8.01
C LYS A 58 41.06 -14.69 -6.93
N LYS A 59 41.01 -15.95 -7.34
CA LYS A 59 41.00 -17.08 -6.42
C LYS A 59 42.36 -17.18 -5.71
N SER A 60 42.35 -17.10 -4.38
CA SER A 60 43.52 -17.37 -3.52
C SER A 60 43.13 -18.41 -2.48
N GLN A 61 44.07 -19.29 -2.14
CA GLN A 61 43.80 -20.47 -1.30
C GLN A 61 43.75 -20.12 0.19
N THR A 62 44.26 -18.97 0.63
CA THR A 62 44.27 -18.59 2.06
C THR A 62 43.96 -17.12 2.24
N ILE A 63 42.66 -16.80 2.22
CA ILE A 63 42.15 -15.45 2.46
C ILE A 63 41.28 -15.40 3.71
N MET A 64 41.53 -14.37 4.52
CA MET A 64 40.71 -13.99 5.66
C MET A 64 39.80 -12.83 5.29
N TYR A 65 38.51 -12.98 5.59
CA TYR A 65 37.50 -11.94 5.41
C TYR A 65 37.13 -11.35 6.77
N TYR A 66 37.17 -10.04 6.87
CA TYR A 66 36.74 -9.29 8.04
C TYR A 66 35.58 -8.40 7.65
N PHE A 67 34.49 -8.45 8.41
CA PHE A 67 33.28 -7.70 8.14
C PHE A 67 33.13 -6.56 9.15
N TYR A 68 32.85 -5.36 8.63
CA TYR A 68 32.75 -4.13 9.39
C TYR A 68 31.44 -3.40 9.10
N GLN A 69 30.97 -2.64 10.09
CA GLN A 69 29.94 -1.62 9.96
C GLN A 69 30.53 -0.28 10.40
N GLY A 70 30.67 0.66 9.48
CA GLY A 70 31.57 1.80 9.67
C GLY A 70 32.96 1.28 10.02
N ASP A 71 33.49 1.69 11.18
CA ASP A 71 34.78 1.22 11.68
C ASP A 71 34.65 0.09 12.73
N LYS A 72 33.43 -0.28 13.09
CA LYS A 72 33.17 -1.36 14.04
C LYS A 72 33.38 -2.71 13.37
N TYR A 73 34.35 -3.47 13.87
CA TYR A 73 34.53 -4.87 13.52
C TYR A 73 33.34 -5.71 14.03
N LEU A 74 32.79 -6.56 13.16
CA LEU A 74 31.65 -7.42 13.49
C LEU A 74 32.02 -8.91 13.51
N ARG A 75 32.72 -9.40 12.49
CA ARG A 75 33.00 -10.83 12.34
C ARG A 75 34.18 -11.10 11.41
N THR A 76 34.85 -12.23 11.62
CA THR A 76 35.84 -12.82 10.71
C THR A 76 35.35 -14.16 10.19
N LYS A 77 35.67 -14.44 8.93
CA LYS A 77 35.52 -15.77 8.31
C LYS A 77 36.77 -16.10 7.50
N ASP A 78 37.17 -17.36 7.54
CA ASP A 78 38.27 -17.92 6.77
C ASP A 78 37.73 -18.79 5.62
N ASN A 79 38.59 -18.99 4.63
CA ASN A 79 38.44 -19.97 3.56
C ASN A 79 37.22 -19.77 2.62
N GLY A 80 37.41 -20.10 1.33
CA GLY A 80 36.41 -19.99 0.28
C GLY A 80 36.53 -18.75 -0.63
N GLU A 81 35.94 -18.85 -1.82
CA GLU A 81 35.96 -17.80 -2.86
C GLU A 81 35.08 -16.59 -2.50
N SER A 82 34.09 -16.80 -1.62
CA SER A 82 33.23 -15.75 -1.10
C SER A 82 32.70 -16.12 0.28
N ASN A 83 32.35 -15.11 1.08
CA ASN A 83 31.82 -15.30 2.42
C ASN A 83 30.54 -14.49 2.65
N ILE A 84 29.54 -15.18 3.21
CA ILE A 84 28.20 -14.63 3.42
C ILE A 84 28.03 -14.18 4.88
N PHE A 85 27.58 -12.96 5.09
CA PHE A 85 27.27 -12.35 6.39
C PHE A 85 25.77 -12.09 6.48
N ASN A 86 25.09 -12.79 7.39
CA ASN A 86 23.66 -12.63 7.60
C ASN A 86 23.39 -11.58 8.68
N LEU A 87 22.42 -10.70 8.42
CA LEU A 87 22.05 -9.57 9.27
C LEU A 87 20.54 -9.44 9.35
N ARG A 88 20.05 -8.78 10.39
CA ARG A 88 18.63 -8.40 10.53
C ARG A 88 18.55 -6.88 10.64
N ILE A 89 17.83 -6.25 9.72
CA ILE A 89 17.62 -4.81 9.70
C ILE A 89 16.48 -4.51 10.67
N SER A 90 16.77 -3.91 11.82
CA SER A 90 15.74 -3.60 12.83
C SER A 90 15.47 -2.10 12.91
N GLU A 91 16.46 -1.28 12.62
CA GLU A 91 16.39 0.18 12.75
C GLU A 91 17.40 0.89 11.83
N ALA A 92 17.40 2.22 11.83
CA ALA A 92 18.17 3.03 10.89
C ALA A 92 19.69 2.77 10.96
N ARG A 93 20.25 2.50 12.15
CA ARG A 93 21.69 2.20 12.29
C ARG A 93 22.11 0.91 11.58
N ASP A 94 21.18 -0.03 11.37
CA ASP A 94 21.48 -1.30 10.72
C ASP A 94 21.57 -1.17 9.19
N LEU A 95 21.34 0.02 8.63
CA LEU A 95 21.38 0.26 7.19
C LEU A 95 22.81 0.35 6.62
N GLY A 96 23.81 0.49 7.48
CA GLY A 96 25.21 0.60 7.09
C GLY A 96 25.85 1.91 7.57
N PRO A 97 27.01 2.29 7.02
CA PRO A 97 27.72 1.63 5.93
C PRO A 97 28.36 0.30 6.37
N TYR A 98 28.40 -0.68 5.47
CA TYR A 98 29.11 -1.95 5.65
C TYR A 98 30.30 -2.03 4.70
N LYS A 99 31.40 -2.60 5.18
CA LYS A 99 32.58 -2.87 4.34
C LYS A 99 33.21 -4.19 4.72
N CYS A 100 33.75 -4.92 3.74
CA CYS A 100 34.54 -6.10 4.01
C CYS A 100 36.01 -5.83 3.70
N LYS A 101 36.89 -6.38 4.54
CA LYS A 101 38.34 -6.34 4.36
C LYS A 101 38.82 -7.75 4.07
N VAL A 102 39.64 -7.89 3.06
CA VAL A 102 40.32 -9.14 2.73
C VAL A 102 41.78 -9.01 3.15
N GLN A 103 42.34 -10.09 3.70
CA GLN A 103 43.76 -10.22 3.99
C GLN A 103 44.26 -11.56 3.45
N ASP A 104 45.29 -11.51 2.60
CA ASP A 104 45.98 -12.70 2.10
C ASP A 104 47.15 -13.04 3.03
N SER A 105 47.21 -14.29 3.51
CA SER A 105 48.28 -14.73 4.42
C SER A 105 49.53 -15.23 3.69
N ILE A 106 49.47 -15.48 2.38
CA ILE A 106 50.56 -16.08 1.60
C ILE A 106 51.57 -15.01 1.16
N SER A 107 51.14 -13.76 0.93
CA SER A 107 52.05 -12.67 0.59
C SER A 107 52.77 -12.12 1.83
N SER A 108 53.56 -12.94 2.52
CA SER A 108 54.35 -12.49 3.69
C SER A 108 55.39 -11.41 3.34
N VAL A 109 55.68 -11.20 2.06
CA VAL A 109 56.57 -10.15 1.53
C VAL A 109 55.85 -8.79 1.42
N TYR A 110 54.52 -8.77 1.29
CA TYR A 110 53.71 -7.55 1.18
C TYR A 110 52.45 -7.71 2.06
N ARG A 111 52.29 -6.89 3.12
CA ARG A 111 51.09 -6.91 3.99
C ARG A 111 49.82 -6.59 3.19
N CYS A 112 49.23 -7.61 2.59
CA CYS A 112 48.24 -7.43 1.56
C CYS A 112 46.84 -7.42 2.15
N SER A 113 46.28 -6.22 2.29
CA SER A 113 44.90 -6.07 2.75
C SER A 113 44.21 -4.86 2.13
N LYS A 114 42.98 -5.08 1.66
CA LYS A 114 42.14 -4.04 1.05
C LYS A 114 40.73 -4.13 1.61
N TYR A 115 40.08 -2.97 1.71
CA TYR A 115 38.66 -2.85 2.02
C TYR A 115 37.85 -2.78 0.72
N SER A 116 36.62 -3.26 0.77
CA SER A 116 35.61 -3.03 -0.26
C SER A 116 35.12 -1.58 -0.16
N PRO A 117 34.48 -1.04 -1.21
CA PRO A 117 33.62 0.11 -1.07
C PRO A 117 32.53 -0.12 -0.01
N ASP A 118 32.02 0.98 0.53
CA ASP A 118 30.91 0.94 1.48
C ASP A 118 29.62 0.49 0.80
N PHE A 119 28.88 -0.35 1.49
CA PHE A 119 27.56 -0.83 1.10
C PHE A 119 26.52 -0.29 2.09
N ASN A 120 25.47 0.34 1.57
CA ASN A 120 24.35 0.83 2.36
C ASN A 120 23.05 0.22 1.85
N PHE A 121 22.17 -0.15 2.77
CA PHE A 121 20.78 -0.45 2.47
C PHE A 121 19.95 0.83 2.48
N THR A 122 18.89 0.83 1.67
CA THR A 122 17.83 1.84 1.69
C THR A 122 16.61 1.25 2.36
N LEU A 123 16.17 1.86 3.46
CA LEU A 123 14.94 1.47 4.13
C LEU A 123 13.74 2.01 3.36
N LEU A 124 12.81 1.13 2.99
CA LEU A 124 11.49 1.52 2.49
C LEU A 124 10.39 0.88 3.32
N ASP A 125 9.30 1.62 3.50
CA ASP A 125 8.08 1.15 4.11
C ASP A 125 7.13 0.62 3.02
N PRO A 126 6.45 -0.51 3.27
CA PRO A 126 5.44 -1.02 2.36
C PRO A 126 4.24 -0.08 2.28
N VAL A 127 3.61 -0.02 1.11
CA VAL A 127 2.33 0.68 0.98
C VAL A 127 1.26 -0.03 1.80
N ALA A 128 0.39 0.75 2.42
CA ALA A 128 -0.81 0.24 3.07
C ALA A 128 -1.93 0.07 2.04
N THR A 129 -2.96 -0.70 2.41
CA THR A 129 -4.22 -0.78 1.66
C THR A 129 -4.72 0.64 1.38
N PRO A 130 -4.81 1.05 0.10
CA PRO A 130 -5.23 2.39 -0.23
C PRO A 130 -6.74 2.57 -0.05
N VAL A 131 -7.15 3.82 0.17
CA VAL A 131 -8.56 4.22 0.29
C VAL A 131 -8.98 4.90 -1.00
N LEU A 132 -10.08 4.43 -1.58
CA LEU A 132 -10.70 4.99 -2.78
C LEU A 132 -11.93 5.81 -2.37
N ASN A 133 -11.97 7.07 -2.80
CA ASN A 133 -13.12 7.95 -2.69
C ASN A 133 -13.63 8.24 -4.10
N ILE A 134 -14.95 8.18 -4.27
CA ILE A 134 -15.62 8.40 -5.56
C ILE A 134 -16.56 9.59 -5.40
N SER A 135 -16.44 10.58 -6.30
CA SER A 135 -17.40 11.68 -6.41
C SER A 135 -17.99 11.72 -7.81
N VAL A 136 -19.29 11.97 -7.88
CA VAL A 136 -20.09 11.88 -9.11
C VAL A 136 -20.88 13.16 -9.29
N ILE A 137 -20.87 13.69 -10.50
CA ILE A 137 -21.66 14.87 -10.89
C ILE A 137 -22.48 14.49 -12.12
N GLN A 138 -23.80 14.68 -12.06
CA GLN A 138 -24.67 14.49 -13.22
C GLN A 138 -24.50 15.65 -14.21
N THR A 139 -24.27 15.34 -15.48
CA THR A 139 -24.12 16.31 -16.58
C THR A 139 -25.00 15.91 -17.77
N GLU A 140 -25.17 16.80 -18.74
CA GLU A 140 -25.88 16.49 -20.00
C GLU A 140 -25.24 15.33 -20.77
N ALA A 141 -23.91 15.18 -20.67
CA ALA A 141 -23.16 14.13 -21.33
C ALA A 141 -23.18 12.77 -20.58
N GLY A 142 -23.74 12.72 -19.38
CA GLY A 142 -23.75 11.54 -18.50
C GLY A 142 -23.18 11.83 -17.11
N LEU A 143 -22.65 10.81 -16.45
CA LEU A 143 -22.03 10.87 -15.13
C LEU A 143 -20.56 11.29 -15.26
N TYR A 144 -20.21 12.45 -14.71
CA TYR A 144 -18.82 12.87 -14.54
C TYR A 144 -18.28 12.29 -13.22
N ILE A 145 -17.38 11.32 -13.32
CA ILE A 145 -16.85 10.55 -12.20
C ILE A 145 -15.43 10.99 -11.91
N THR A 146 -15.14 11.24 -10.64
CA THR A 146 -13.79 11.54 -10.13
C THR A 146 -13.41 10.50 -9.08
N LEU A 147 -12.34 9.77 -9.37
CA LEU A 147 -11.76 8.78 -8.47
C LEU A 147 -10.55 9.38 -7.76
N ARG A 148 -10.54 9.30 -6.42
CA ARG A 148 -9.48 9.80 -5.54
C ARG A 148 -8.92 8.65 -4.71
N CYS A 149 -7.66 8.30 -4.92
CA CYS A 149 -7.03 7.19 -4.22
C CYS A 149 -5.79 7.62 -3.44
N ILE A 150 -5.66 7.17 -2.20
CA ILE A 150 -4.49 7.46 -1.35
C ILE A 150 -4.12 6.27 -0.49
N SER A 151 -2.83 5.94 -0.44
CA SER A 151 -2.28 5.01 0.56
C SER A 151 -1.80 5.79 1.79
N PRO A 152 -2.28 5.47 3.00
CA PRO A 152 -1.90 6.21 4.21
C PRO A 152 -0.42 6.03 4.57
N ASN A 153 0.20 4.91 4.19
CA ASN A 153 1.59 4.58 4.50
C ASN A 153 2.39 4.15 3.25
N GLY A 154 3.70 4.01 3.40
CA GLY A 154 4.62 3.46 2.40
C GLY A 154 5.56 4.49 1.78
N SER A 155 6.81 4.12 1.50
CA SER A 155 7.78 5.09 0.96
C SER A 155 7.42 5.60 -0.43
N LEU A 156 7.76 6.87 -0.67
CA LEU A 156 7.52 7.58 -1.92
C LEU A 156 8.63 7.29 -2.95
N PRO A 157 8.37 7.46 -4.27
CA PRO A 157 7.06 7.71 -4.86
C PRO A 157 6.14 6.50 -4.77
N ILE A 158 4.83 6.76 -4.70
CA ILE A 158 3.79 5.75 -4.80
C ILE A 158 3.08 5.92 -6.15
N ASN A 159 3.00 4.83 -6.91
CA ASN A 159 2.26 4.76 -8.16
C ASN A 159 0.87 4.22 -7.89
N TYR A 160 -0.13 4.90 -8.44
CA TYR A 160 -1.54 4.52 -8.34
C TYR A 160 -2.11 4.16 -9.70
N THR A 161 -2.89 3.09 -9.77
CA THR A 161 -3.60 2.68 -10.99
C THR A 161 -5.05 2.42 -10.65
N PHE A 162 -5.98 3.01 -11.40
CA PHE A 162 -7.41 2.83 -11.21
C PHE A 162 -7.94 1.70 -12.09
N PHE A 163 -8.88 0.93 -11.54
CA PHE A 163 -9.50 -0.19 -12.21
C PHE A 163 -11.01 -0.08 -12.15
N GLU A 164 -11.67 -0.41 -13.25
CA GLU A 164 -13.09 -0.77 -13.29
C GLU A 164 -13.16 -2.29 -13.33
N LYS A 165 -13.77 -2.89 -12.31
CA LYS A 165 -13.69 -4.34 -12.07
C LYS A 165 -12.20 -4.78 -12.04
N ASN A 166 -11.77 -5.56 -13.03
CA ASN A 166 -10.39 -6.03 -13.15
C ASN A 166 -9.59 -5.34 -14.26
N ALA A 167 -10.20 -4.42 -15.02
CA ALA A 167 -9.53 -3.73 -16.13
C ALA A 167 -8.94 -2.40 -15.67
N ALA A 168 -7.66 -2.15 -15.97
CA ALA A 168 -7.04 -0.86 -15.70
C ALA A 168 -7.66 0.21 -16.63
N ILE A 169 -8.18 1.28 -16.04
CA ILE A 169 -8.81 2.40 -16.76
C ILE A 169 -7.95 3.66 -16.78
N SER A 170 -6.89 3.71 -15.96
CA SER A 170 -5.94 4.80 -15.92
C SER A 170 -4.51 4.31 -16.23
N PRO A 171 -3.63 5.19 -16.73
CA PRO A 171 -2.19 4.96 -16.59
C PRO A 171 -1.78 4.97 -15.10
N ALA A 172 -0.56 4.53 -14.82
CA ALA A 172 0.03 4.66 -13.49
C ALA A 172 0.32 6.15 -13.19
N ILE A 173 -0.25 6.65 -12.09
CA ILE A 173 -0.08 8.02 -11.61
C ILE A 173 0.91 8.02 -10.44
N SER A 174 2.11 8.56 -10.66
CA SER A 174 3.14 8.68 -9.61
C SER A 174 2.88 9.89 -8.71
N LYS A 175 3.05 9.69 -7.40
CA LYS A 175 3.02 10.76 -6.39
C LYS A 175 4.29 10.70 -5.54
N ASP A 176 5.12 11.74 -5.67
CA ASP A 176 6.34 11.96 -4.88
C ASP A 176 6.07 12.64 -3.52
N VAL A 177 4.82 13.03 -3.28
CA VAL A 177 4.32 13.58 -2.01
C VAL A 177 3.05 12.81 -1.63
N ARG A 178 2.77 12.66 -0.34
CA ARG A 178 1.58 11.94 0.13
C ARG A 178 0.30 12.73 -0.10
N GLN A 179 -0.17 12.69 -1.33
CA GLN A 179 -1.42 13.29 -1.79
C GLN A 179 -2.21 12.26 -2.59
N PRO A 180 -3.55 12.38 -2.64
CA PRO A 180 -4.36 11.49 -3.47
C PRO A 180 -3.98 11.57 -4.95
N ALA A 181 -3.94 10.42 -5.62
CA ALA A 181 -4.03 10.36 -7.07
C ALA A 181 -5.48 10.59 -7.50
N GLU A 182 -5.66 11.31 -8.59
CA GLU A 182 -6.97 11.69 -9.12
C GLU A 182 -7.11 11.21 -10.56
N PHE A 183 -8.25 10.60 -10.89
CA PHE A 183 -8.57 10.19 -12.25
C PHE A 183 -10.04 10.49 -12.54
N ASN A 184 -10.26 11.23 -13.63
CA ASN A 184 -11.58 11.80 -13.96
C ASN A 184 -11.99 11.33 -15.36
N PHE A 185 -13.26 10.94 -15.51
CA PHE A 185 -13.82 10.53 -16.79
C PHE A 185 -15.34 10.72 -16.81
N THR A 186 -15.92 10.78 -18.00
CA THR A 186 -17.38 10.85 -18.20
C THR A 186 -17.88 9.52 -18.72
N LYS A 187 -18.98 9.01 -18.14
CA LYS A 187 -19.62 7.76 -18.56
C LYS A 187 -21.11 7.97 -18.78
N LYS A 188 -21.69 7.28 -19.78
CA LYS A 188 -23.15 7.27 -19.95
C LYS A 188 -23.78 6.48 -18.81
N SER A 189 -24.92 6.93 -18.29
CA SER A 189 -25.63 6.26 -17.21
C SER A 189 -26.08 4.87 -17.66
N THR A 190 -25.39 3.83 -17.22
CA THR A 190 -25.72 2.42 -17.45
C THR A 190 -26.27 1.82 -16.15
N GLN A 191 -27.31 0.96 -16.28
CA GLN A 191 -27.95 0.34 -15.13
C GLN A 191 -27.03 -0.73 -14.51
N GLY A 192 -26.22 -0.29 -13.53
CA GLY A 192 -25.90 -0.96 -12.27
C GLY A 192 -25.16 -2.30 -12.31
N ASP A 193 -23.82 -2.26 -12.25
CA ASP A 193 -22.95 -3.12 -11.41
C ASP A 193 -21.47 -2.73 -11.61
N GLU A 194 -21.19 -1.43 -11.54
CA GLU A 194 -19.89 -0.86 -11.86
C GLU A 194 -19.15 -0.52 -10.57
N GLU A 195 -18.16 -1.35 -10.26
CA GLU A 195 -17.32 -1.19 -9.09
C GLU A 195 -15.91 -0.76 -9.48
N TYR A 196 -15.38 0.19 -8.72
CA TYR A 196 -14.03 0.70 -8.92
C TYR A 196 -13.13 0.28 -7.76
N ARG A 197 -11.86 0.09 -8.07
CA ARG A 197 -10.80 -0.04 -7.07
C ARG A 197 -9.54 0.67 -7.55
N CYS A 198 -8.63 0.95 -6.64
CA CYS A 198 -7.30 1.43 -6.99
C CYS A 198 -6.21 0.52 -6.45
N GLU A 199 -5.14 0.36 -7.22
CA GLU A 199 -3.88 -0.22 -6.78
C GLU A 199 -2.94 0.90 -6.33
N ALA A 200 -2.19 0.67 -5.25
CA ALA A 200 -1.03 1.45 -4.85
C ALA A 200 0.20 0.53 -4.82
N LYS A 201 1.34 1.02 -5.35
CA LYS A 201 2.60 0.28 -5.41
C LYS A 201 3.78 1.26 -5.28
N ASN A 202 4.84 0.86 -4.59
CA ASN A 202 6.10 1.61 -4.57
C ASN A 202 7.28 0.76 -5.07
N ARG A 203 8.51 1.17 -4.79
CA ARG A 203 9.74 0.50 -5.25
C ARG A 203 10.00 -0.86 -4.60
N LEU A 204 9.25 -1.24 -3.55
CA LEU A 204 9.36 -2.56 -2.96
C LEU A 204 8.77 -3.61 -3.91
N LEU A 205 9.49 -4.71 -4.08
CA LEU A 205 9.04 -5.80 -4.95
C LEU A 205 7.80 -6.48 -4.35
N ASN A 206 6.83 -6.83 -5.21
CA ASN A 206 5.62 -7.57 -4.85
C ASN A 206 4.79 -6.96 -3.70
N ASN A 207 4.83 -5.63 -3.53
CA ASN A 207 4.15 -4.96 -2.43
C ASN A 207 2.85 -4.23 -2.82
N ALA A 208 2.33 -4.47 -4.03
CA ALA A 208 1.11 -3.82 -4.50
C ALA A 208 -0.07 -4.12 -3.55
N LYS A 209 -0.88 -3.10 -3.27
CA LYS A 209 -2.10 -3.21 -2.46
C LYS A 209 -3.28 -2.60 -3.21
N TYR A 210 -4.43 -3.24 -3.08
CA TYR A 210 -5.67 -2.77 -3.69
C TYR A 210 -6.61 -2.23 -2.63
N SER A 211 -7.35 -1.17 -2.97
CA SER A 211 -8.50 -0.75 -2.18
C SER A 211 -9.59 -1.81 -2.24
N GLN A 212 -10.59 -1.67 -1.38
CA GLN A 212 -11.85 -2.35 -1.60
C GLN A 212 -12.49 -1.88 -2.89
N TYR A 213 -13.35 -2.72 -3.45
CA TYR A 213 -14.28 -2.32 -4.49
C TYR A 213 -15.28 -1.32 -3.92
N SER A 214 -15.60 -0.28 -4.68
CA SER A 214 -16.57 0.74 -4.30
C SER A 214 -17.51 1.00 -5.47
N PRO A 215 -18.83 0.85 -5.28
CA PRO A 215 -19.81 1.18 -6.31
C PRO A 215 -19.92 2.70 -6.48
N ILE A 216 -20.45 3.11 -7.63
CA ILE A 216 -20.85 4.51 -7.84
C ILE A 216 -21.92 4.87 -6.79
N PRO A 217 -21.76 5.96 -6.02
CA PRO A 217 -22.84 6.45 -5.16
C PRO A 217 -24.01 6.88 -6.03
N LEU A 218 -25.07 6.07 -6.06
CA LEU A 218 -26.33 6.45 -6.69
C LEU A 218 -26.96 7.52 -5.81
N THR A 219 -27.14 8.72 -6.35
CA THR A 219 -28.14 9.64 -5.81
C THR A 219 -29.49 9.02 -6.14
N ASP A 220 -30.05 8.25 -5.21
CA ASP A 220 -31.43 7.77 -5.28
C ASP A 220 -32.35 8.99 -5.14
N GLY A 221 -32.54 9.67 -6.27
CA GLY A 221 -33.38 10.84 -6.41
C GLY A 221 -34.79 10.40 -6.79
N ASP A 222 -35.46 9.61 -5.95
CA ASP A 222 -36.93 9.53 -5.97
C ASP A 222 -37.52 9.03 -4.65
N GLY A 223 -37.05 9.59 -3.54
CA GLY A 223 -37.72 9.49 -2.24
C GLY A 223 -38.31 10.84 -1.90
N CYS A 224 -39.47 11.20 -2.46
CA CYS A 224 -40.16 12.43 -2.08
C CYS A 224 -40.61 12.35 -0.60
N ALA A 225 -39.70 12.72 0.31
CA ALA A 225 -39.90 12.66 1.76
C ALA A 225 -41.09 13.52 2.23
N LEU A 226 -41.50 14.52 1.43
CA LEU A 226 -42.69 15.32 1.67
C LEU A 226 -44.00 14.58 1.34
N CYS A 227 -44.02 13.67 0.36
CA CYS A 227 -45.23 12.92 0.00
C CYS A 227 -45.65 11.93 1.10
N LEU A 228 -44.68 11.35 1.83
CA LEU A 228 -44.96 10.45 2.96
C LEU A 228 -45.58 11.17 4.17
N GLN A 229 -45.39 12.48 4.31
CA GLN A 229 -45.97 13.26 5.40
C GLN A 229 -47.39 13.76 5.10
N LEU A 230 -47.78 13.87 3.83
CA LEU A 230 -49.11 14.38 3.43
C LEU A 230 -50.20 13.29 3.43
N LEU A 231 -49.83 12.03 3.17
CA LEU A 231 -50.74 10.87 3.23
C LEU A 231 -51.43 10.70 4.59
N PRO A 232 -50.72 10.72 5.74
CA PRO A 232 -51.36 10.57 7.05
C PRO A 232 -52.18 11.80 7.47
N VAL A 233 -51.79 13.01 7.03
CA VAL A 233 -52.52 14.26 7.36
C VAL A 233 -53.85 14.32 6.58
N GLY A 234 -53.85 13.95 5.30
CA GLY A 234 -55.06 13.86 4.50
C GLY A 234 -56.08 12.86 5.07
N LEU A 235 -55.62 11.69 5.49
CA LEU A 235 -56.48 10.66 6.09
C LEU A 235 -57.10 11.13 7.42
N LEU A 236 -56.33 11.80 8.28
CA LEU A 236 -56.83 12.35 9.55
C LEU A 236 -57.91 13.42 9.35
N LEU A 237 -57.77 14.28 8.35
CA LEU A 237 -58.78 15.29 8.00
C LEU A 237 -60.07 14.63 7.52
N VAL A 238 -59.98 13.59 6.68
CA VAL A 238 -61.14 12.84 6.20
C VAL A 238 -61.86 12.15 7.36
N LEU A 239 -61.13 11.52 8.30
CA LEU A 239 -61.71 10.88 9.48
C LEU A 239 -62.42 11.89 10.41
N LYS A 240 -61.87 13.10 10.56
CA LYS A 240 -62.53 14.17 11.34
C LYS A 240 -63.83 14.63 10.68
N VAL A 241 -63.88 14.77 9.35
CA VAL A 241 -65.11 15.11 8.62
C VAL A 241 -66.15 14.00 8.78
N ILE A 242 -65.76 12.73 8.64
CA ILE A 242 -66.66 11.58 8.82
C ILE A 242 -67.21 11.51 10.25
N ALA A 243 -66.42 11.83 11.28
CA ALA A 243 -66.88 11.86 12.67
C ALA A 243 -67.82 13.05 12.98
N LEU A 244 -67.65 14.18 12.30
CA LEU A 244 -68.52 15.35 12.46
C LEU A 244 -69.89 15.18 11.79
N ILE A 245 -69.98 14.37 10.73
CA ILE A 245 -71.25 14.09 10.05
C ILE A 245 -72.31 13.55 11.04
N PRO A 246 -72.13 12.42 11.77
CA PRO A 246 -73.12 11.94 12.71
C PRO A 246 -73.35 12.90 13.88
N ALA A 247 -72.34 13.65 14.34
CA ALA A 247 -72.52 14.70 15.34
C ALA A 247 -73.49 15.80 14.85
N CYS A 248 -73.38 16.23 13.58
CA CYS A 248 -74.31 17.17 12.96
C CYS A 248 -75.74 16.61 12.82
N TRP A 249 -75.94 15.30 12.72
CA TRP A 249 -77.27 14.68 12.71
C TRP A 249 -77.85 14.43 14.12
N ILE A 250 -76.99 14.26 15.14
CA ILE A 250 -77.39 13.96 16.53
C ILE A 250 -77.63 15.25 17.35
N LEU A 251 -76.87 16.32 17.11
CA LEU A 251 -77.01 17.60 17.80
C LEU A 251 -78.39 18.27 17.65
N PRO A 252 -79.05 18.26 16.47
CA PRO A 252 -80.41 18.77 16.32
C PRO A 252 -81.43 17.95 17.11
N LYS A 253 -81.27 16.61 17.12
CA LYS A 253 -82.15 15.69 17.85
C LYS A 253 -81.99 15.80 19.37
N TYR A 254 -80.78 16.06 19.85
CA TYR A 254 -80.51 16.31 21.26
C TYR A 254 -81.06 17.68 21.72
N LYS A 255 -80.90 18.74 20.92
CA LYS A 255 -81.46 20.06 21.24
C LYS A 255 -83.00 20.05 21.27
N ALA A 256 -83.64 19.31 20.37
CA ALA A 256 -85.10 19.11 20.41
C ALA A 256 -85.57 18.37 21.68
N ARG A 257 -84.80 17.38 22.17
CA ARG A 257 -85.12 16.67 23.42
C ARG A 257 -84.90 17.52 24.68
N LYS A 258 -83.91 18.42 24.70
CA LYS A 258 -83.66 19.30 25.85
C LYS A 258 -84.75 20.38 26.00
N ALA A 259 -85.28 20.92 24.89
CA ALA A 259 -86.39 21.87 24.92
C ALA A 259 -87.72 21.28 25.46
N MET A 260 -87.88 19.95 25.45
CA MET A 260 -89.02 19.28 26.07
C MET A 260 -88.88 19.07 27.59
N ARG A 261 -87.66 19.12 28.15
CA ARG A 261 -87.42 18.85 29.58
C ARG A 261 -87.59 20.08 30.47
N ASP A 262 -87.49 21.29 29.91
CA ASP A 262 -87.59 22.55 30.65
C ASP A 262 -89.06 23.06 30.79
N ASN A 263 -90.06 22.29 30.36
CA ASN A 263 -91.49 22.67 30.37
C ASN A 263 -92.39 21.78 31.25
N VAL A 264 -91.87 21.09 32.27
CA VAL A 264 -92.68 20.26 33.18
C VAL A 264 -92.75 20.92 34.57
N PRO A 265 -93.96 21.25 35.11
CA PRO A 265 -94.12 21.93 36.40
C PRO A 265 -93.85 21.04 37.62
N GLU A 266 -93.31 21.63 38.69
CA GLU A 266 -93.21 21.05 40.04
C GLU A 266 -94.60 20.85 40.65
N ASP A 267 -94.85 19.65 41.19
CA ASP A 267 -96.05 19.29 41.98
C ASP A 267 -95.64 19.10 43.45
N TYR A 268 -96.22 19.91 44.34
CA TYR A 268 -96.05 19.84 45.79
C TYR A 268 -97.24 19.12 46.41
N GLY A 269 -97.00 17.98 47.08
CA GLY A 269 -98.00 17.26 47.86
C GLY A 269 -97.47 16.87 49.25
N HIS A 270 -98.03 17.47 50.29
CA HIS A 270 -97.78 17.26 51.72
C HIS A 270 -98.44 15.98 52.27
N THR A 271 -97.72 15.27 53.16
CA THR A 271 -98.08 14.56 54.43
C THR A 271 -99.56 14.25 54.78
N PRO A 272 -99.89 13.14 55.52
CA PRO A 272 -99.39 12.92 56.90
C PRO A 272 -99.24 11.48 57.47
N MET A 273 -98.57 11.48 58.64
CA MET A 273 -98.44 10.61 59.83
C MET A 273 -99.31 9.35 60.02
N GLU A 274 -98.71 8.31 60.63
CA GLU A 274 -98.94 7.85 62.04
C GLU A 274 -97.87 6.81 62.44
N VAL A 275 -97.11 7.02 63.54
CA VAL A 275 -97.30 6.55 64.94
C VAL A 275 -97.10 5.03 65.07
N GLY A 276 -95.99 4.57 65.66
CA GLY A 276 -95.87 4.20 67.09
C GLY A 276 -96.07 2.68 67.21
N GLU A 277 -95.42 1.86 68.02
CA GLU A 277 -95.00 1.99 69.41
C GLU A 277 -94.22 0.69 69.80
N TYR A 278 -93.17 0.85 70.61
CA TYR A 278 -92.62 0.06 71.75
C TYR A 278 -92.87 -1.46 71.85
N GLU A 279 -91.98 -2.30 72.38
CA GLU A 279 -91.34 -2.39 73.71
C GLU A 279 -90.37 -3.61 73.59
N LYS A 280 -89.25 -3.84 74.27
CA LYS A 280 -88.81 -3.62 75.65
C LYS A 280 -87.31 -3.95 75.72
#